data_AF-A0A9P6ZNS1-F1
#
_entry.id   AF-A0A9P6ZNS1-F1
#
_cell.length_a   1.000
_cell.length_b   1.000
_cell.length_c   1.000
_cell.angle_alpha   90.00
_cell.angle_beta   90.00
_cell.angle_gamma   90.00
#
_symmetry.space_group_name_H-M   'P 1'
#
loop_
_entity.id
_entity.type
_entity.pdbx_description
1 polymer ?
#
loop_
_entity_poly.entity_id
_entity_poly.type
_entity_poly.pdbx_seq_one_letter_code
_entity_poly.pdbx_strand_id
1 'polypeptide(L)'
;RSSFFNGLRTVSGSIFNMSPEYFVARYDRASVQQITDMIGWEAGKGKTFDVFKAPVLYPDNIVNEKKIFRNWLVIAKVIKVSVCSKMSLFPKGRGGLPTYAKIWKLNSCTPGMIAFGVTLVCINVIFMLSPDQEFSGDGIGAISSIPYHTVFRAVKRFFIVKWTHERIKAIMGQINGYVFDNVAQMEEDYTSGQPEDMVDRVMAALDDSDSSSDEDPIGPDSLRAHHPTIVEPSSLTSSSGSNTVAVASPL
;
A
#
# COMPACT_ATOMS: atom_id res chain seq x y z
N ARG A 1 -12.61 -24.41 0.23
CA ARG A 1 -11.47 -23.45 0.12
C ARG A 1 -11.58 -22.54 -1.11
N SER A 2 -11.97 -23.03 -2.29
CA SER A 2 -12.15 -22.24 -3.52
C SER A 2 -13.09 -21.02 -3.42
N SER A 3 -14.19 -21.12 -2.65
CA SER A 3 -15.18 -20.05 -2.50
C SER A 3 -14.62 -18.74 -1.93
N PHE A 4 -13.64 -18.81 -1.02
CA PHE A 4 -12.98 -17.64 -0.43
C PHE A 4 -12.16 -16.87 -1.46
N PHE A 5 -11.30 -17.56 -2.21
CA PHE A 5 -10.46 -16.97 -3.25
C PHE A 5 -11.29 -16.37 -4.39
N ASN A 6 -12.37 -17.04 -4.79
CA ASN A 6 -13.30 -16.48 -5.77
C ASN A 6 -14.05 -15.26 -5.22
N GLY A 7 -14.39 -15.25 -3.93
CA GLY A 7 -14.91 -14.07 -3.23
C GLY A 7 -13.96 -12.87 -3.31
N LEU A 8 -12.68 -13.06 -2.96
CA LEU A 8 -11.64 -12.03 -3.07
C LEU A 8 -11.49 -11.53 -4.51
N ARG A 9 -11.34 -12.43 -5.50
CA ARG A 9 -11.22 -12.07 -6.93
C ARG A 9 -12.31 -11.10 -7.40
N THR A 10 -13.57 -11.35 -7.00
CA THR A 10 -14.69 -10.47 -7.38
C THR A 10 -14.62 -9.04 -6.82
N VAL A 11 -13.71 -8.75 -5.89
CA VAL A 11 -13.48 -7.41 -5.33
C VAL A 11 -12.02 -6.95 -5.37
N SER A 12 -11.11 -7.74 -5.95
CA SER A 12 -9.68 -7.39 -6.05
C SER A 12 -9.46 -6.05 -6.77
N GLY A 13 -10.25 -5.73 -7.82
CA GLY A 13 -10.19 -4.41 -8.45
C GLY A 13 -10.45 -3.25 -7.48
N SER A 14 -11.41 -3.40 -6.56
CA SER A 14 -11.69 -2.41 -5.50
C SER A 14 -10.65 -2.41 -4.36
N ILE A 15 -9.96 -3.53 -4.16
CA ILE A 15 -8.86 -3.65 -3.19
C ILE A 15 -7.64 -2.87 -3.70
N PHE A 16 -7.18 -3.18 -4.91
CA PHE A 16 -5.96 -2.65 -5.53
C PHE A 16 -6.16 -1.36 -6.35
N ASN A 17 -7.39 -0.86 -6.49
CA ASN A 17 -7.75 0.28 -7.33
C ASN A 17 -7.37 0.08 -8.81
N MET A 18 -7.77 -1.07 -9.35
CA MET A 18 -7.44 -1.57 -10.69
C MET A 18 -8.70 -2.09 -11.41
N SER A 19 -8.61 -2.35 -12.72
CA SER A 19 -9.70 -3.00 -13.46
C SER A 19 -10.02 -4.37 -12.83
N PRO A 20 -11.30 -4.70 -12.55
CA PRO A 20 -11.68 -6.02 -12.04
C PRO A 20 -11.40 -7.15 -13.03
N GLU A 21 -11.29 -6.85 -14.32
CA GLU A 21 -11.01 -7.81 -15.40
C GLU A 21 -9.68 -8.54 -15.19
N TYR A 22 -8.66 -7.85 -14.68
CA TYR A 22 -7.34 -8.40 -14.41
C TYR A 22 -7.35 -9.53 -13.36
N PHE A 23 -8.40 -9.60 -12.53
CA PHE A 23 -8.55 -10.58 -11.45
C PHE A 23 -9.57 -11.68 -11.75
N VAL A 24 -10.11 -11.71 -12.96
CA VAL A 24 -10.91 -12.83 -13.46
C VAL A 24 -10.05 -14.10 -13.50
N ALA A 25 -10.66 -15.25 -13.24
CA ALA A 25 -9.95 -16.53 -13.30
C ALA A 25 -9.39 -16.77 -14.71
N ARG A 26 -8.13 -17.21 -14.79
CA ARG A 26 -7.37 -17.45 -16.03
C ARG A 26 -6.98 -16.18 -16.81
N TYR A 27 -7.20 -14.98 -16.27
CA TYR A 27 -6.58 -13.77 -16.83
C TYR A 27 -5.06 -13.84 -16.69
N ASP A 28 -4.31 -13.51 -17.75
CA ASP A 28 -2.86 -13.46 -17.73
C ASP A 28 -2.35 -12.17 -17.07
N ARG A 29 -2.12 -12.25 -15.76
CA ARG A 29 -1.61 -11.12 -14.97
C ARG A 29 -0.14 -10.79 -15.24
N ALA A 30 0.64 -11.67 -15.88
CA ALA A 30 2.02 -11.33 -16.28
C ALA A 30 2.05 -10.32 -17.44
N SER A 31 0.98 -10.25 -18.24
CA SER A 31 0.85 -9.27 -19.33
C SER A 31 0.60 -7.83 -18.88
N VAL A 32 0.28 -7.59 -17.60
CA VAL A 32 -0.12 -6.28 -17.08
C VAL A 32 1.01 -5.68 -16.26
N GLN A 33 1.75 -4.75 -16.87
CA GLN A 33 2.91 -4.08 -16.25
C GLN A 33 2.58 -3.49 -14.86
N GLN A 34 1.42 -2.84 -14.72
CA GLN A 34 0.96 -2.27 -13.45
C GLN A 34 0.86 -3.31 -12.32
N ILE A 35 0.55 -4.57 -12.65
CA ILE A 35 0.47 -5.66 -11.68
C ILE A 35 1.86 -6.19 -11.36
N THR A 36 2.71 -6.42 -12.37
CA THR A 36 4.09 -6.90 -12.17
C THR A 36 4.93 -5.90 -11.37
N ASP A 37 4.73 -4.59 -11.59
CA ASP A 37 5.35 -3.52 -10.82
C ASP A 37 4.87 -3.52 -9.36
N MET A 38 3.56 -3.67 -9.14
CA MET A 38 2.97 -3.67 -7.79
C MET A 38 3.44 -4.85 -6.93
N ILE A 39 3.67 -6.03 -7.52
CA ILE A 39 4.23 -7.19 -6.80
C ILE A 39 5.77 -7.20 -6.78
N GLY A 40 6.45 -6.53 -7.71
CA GLY A 40 7.91 -6.60 -7.87
C GLY A 40 8.37 -7.97 -8.38
N TRP A 41 7.58 -8.62 -9.24
CA TRP A 41 7.89 -9.94 -9.80
C TRP A 41 8.46 -9.81 -11.21
N GLU A 42 9.52 -10.56 -11.46
CA GLU A 42 10.12 -10.71 -12.78
C GLU A 42 10.07 -12.19 -13.22
N ALA A 43 9.83 -12.41 -14.52
CA ALA A 43 9.81 -13.74 -15.10
C ALA A 43 11.12 -14.50 -14.83
N GLY A 44 11.01 -15.75 -14.37
CA GLY A 44 12.15 -16.60 -14.01
C GLY A 44 12.77 -16.33 -12.63
N LYS A 45 12.52 -15.19 -11.98
CA LYS A 45 13.11 -14.83 -10.67
C LYS A 45 12.28 -15.24 -9.44
N GLY A 46 11.14 -15.93 -9.61
CA GLY A 46 10.25 -16.28 -8.50
C GLY A 46 10.88 -17.09 -7.36
N LYS A 47 11.87 -17.94 -7.64
CA LYS A 47 12.59 -18.71 -6.61
C LYS A 47 13.36 -17.84 -5.62
N THR A 48 13.77 -16.64 -6.05
CA THR A 48 14.47 -15.62 -5.26
C THR A 48 13.54 -14.46 -4.88
N PHE A 49 12.22 -14.65 -4.96
CA PHE A 49 11.25 -13.61 -4.61
C PHE A 49 11.28 -13.30 -3.11
N ASP A 50 11.61 -12.04 -2.79
CA ASP A 50 11.53 -11.50 -1.44
C ASP A 50 10.22 -10.74 -1.25
N VAL A 51 9.35 -11.28 -0.39
CA VAL A 51 8.07 -10.66 -0.03
C VAL A 51 8.26 -9.27 0.58
N PHE A 52 9.35 -9.02 1.31
CA PHE A 52 9.59 -7.71 1.90
C PHE A 52 10.09 -6.68 0.87
N LYS A 53 10.41 -7.08 -0.36
CA LYS A 53 10.66 -6.17 -1.49
C LYS A 53 9.45 -5.97 -2.39
N ALA A 54 8.32 -6.62 -2.11
CA ALA A 54 7.08 -6.46 -2.86
C ALA A 54 6.51 -5.03 -2.68
N PRO A 55 6.45 -4.20 -3.74
CA PRO A 55 6.09 -2.78 -3.62
C PRO A 55 4.72 -2.53 -3.00
N VAL A 56 3.75 -3.42 -3.22
CA VAL A 56 2.40 -3.38 -2.62
C VAL A 56 2.36 -3.27 -1.09
N LEU A 57 3.42 -3.68 -0.38
CA LEU A 57 3.50 -3.54 1.08
C LEU A 57 3.85 -2.11 1.52
N TYR A 58 4.27 -1.26 0.58
CA TYR A 58 4.78 0.08 0.82
C TYR A 58 3.84 1.15 0.28
N PRO A 59 3.82 2.34 0.91
CA PRO A 59 3.06 3.47 0.40
C PRO A 59 3.47 3.82 -1.03
N ASP A 60 2.50 4.24 -1.84
CA ASP A 60 2.65 4.59 -3.26
C ASP A 60 3.26 3.49 -4.15
N ASN A 61 3.38 2.26 -3.62
CA ASN A 61 4.15 1.16 -4.20
C ASN A 61 5.64 1.52 -4.41
N ILE A 62 6.25 2.23 -3.46
CA ILE A 62 7.68 2.58 -3.49
C ILE A 62 8.40 1.87 -2.34
N VAL A 63 9.27 0.90 -2.66
CA VAL A 63 10.00 0.09 -1.67
C VAL A 63 10.86 0.97 -0.77
N ASN A 64 10.52 1.00 0.52
CA ASN A 64 11.27 1.70 1.56
C ASN A 64 11.06 0.97 2.88
N GLU A 65 12.02 0.12 3.27
CA GLU A 65 11.90 -0.81 4.41
C GLU A 65 11.50 -0.14 5.73
N LYS A 66 11.87 1.13 5.96
CA LYS A 66 11.40 1.91 7.13
C LYS A 66 9.87 2.08 7.17
N LYS A 67 9.22 2.04 6.01
CA LYS A 67 7.77 2.21 5.79
C LYS A 67 7.06 0.90 5.46
N ILE A 68 7.65 -0.26 5.77
CA ILE A 68 7.01 -1.55 5.49
C ILE A 68 5.64 -1.67 6.17
N PHE A 69 4.67 -2.25 5.46
CA PHE A 69 3.26 -2.36 5.86
C PHE A 69 2.50 -1.04 6.03
N ARG A 70 3.07 0.13 5.74
CA ARG A 70 2.30 1.40 5.73
C ARG A 70 1.28 1.48 4.58
N ASN A 71 1.32 0.59 3.57
CA ASN A 71 0.14 0.35 2.71
C ASN A 71 -0.89 -0.53 3.44
N TRP A 72 -1.22 -0.15 4.67
CA TRP A 72 -2.05 -0.91 5.60
C TRP A 72 -3.49 -1.00 5.09
N LEU A 73 -3.94 -0.04 4.28
CA LEU A 73 -5.30 0.00 3.75
C LEU A 73 -5.61 -1.17 2.80
N VAL A 74 -4.65 -1.58 1.94
CA VAL A 74 -4.82 -2.79 1.10
C VAL A 74 -5.03 -4.03 1.98
N ILE A 75 -4.20 -4.16 3.02
CA ILE A 75 -4.28 -5.26 4.00
C ILE A 75 -5.62 -5.21 4.75
N ALA A 76 -6.03 -4.04 5.22
CA ALA A 76 -7.29 -3.82 5.92
C ALA A 76 -8.51 -4.15 5.06
N LYS A 77 -8.51 -3.77 3.77
CA LYS A 77 -9.58 -4.16 2.82
C LYS A 77 -9.68 -5.68 2.67
N VAL A 78 -8.56 -6.39 2.51
CA VAL A 78 -8.57 -7.86 2.38
C VAL A 78 -9.06 -8.52 3.68
N ILE A 79 -8.63 -8.04 4.86
CA ILE A 79 -9.13 -8.51 6.16
C ILE A 79 -10.64 -8.25 6.28
N LYS A 80 -11.10 -7.04 5.92
CA LYS A 80 -12.52 -6.66 5.98
C LYS A 80 -13.35 -7.56 5.06
N VAL A 81 -12.92 -7.85 3.83
CA VAL A 81 -13.60 -8.84 2.96
C VAL A 81 -13.60 -10.24 3.57
N SER A 82 -12.49 -10.65 4.21
CA SER A 82 -12.33 -11.98 4.79
C SER A 82 -13.24 -12.23 6.00
N VAL A 83 -13.42 -11.20 6.84
CA VAL A 83 -14.15 -11.27 8.12
C VAL A 83 -15.59 -10.76 8.00
N CYS A 84 -15.80 -9.73 7.18
CA CYS A 84 -17.08 -9.01 7.00
C CYS A 84 -17.75 -9.25 5.63
N SER A 85 -17.23 -10.18 4.80
CA SER A 85 -17.70 -10.51 3.45
C SER A 85 -17.47 -9.43 2.40
N LYS A 86 -17.45 -9.80 1.11
CA LYS A 86 -17.14 -8.90 -0.01
C LYS A 86 -18.01 -7.64 -0.10
N MET A 87 -19.23 -7.67 0.44
CA MET A 87 -20.13 -6.52 0.47
C MET A 87 -19.67 -5.41 1.45
N SER A 88 -18.78 -5.70 2.39
CA SER A 88 -18.30 -4.74 3.40
C SER A 88 -17.38 -3.64 2.86
N LEU A 89 -16.93 -3.75 1.60
CA LEU A 89 -16.18 -2.70 0.92
C LEU A 89 -17.09 -1.62 0.31
N PHE A 90 -18.41 -1.86 0.22
CA PHE A 90 -19.34 -0.98 -0.46
C PHE A 90 -20.34 -0.36 0.54
N PRO A 91 -20.46 0.98 0.61
CA PRO A 91 -21.29 1.66 1.63
C PRO A 91 -22.80 1.39 1.49
N LYS A 92 -23.24 0.76 0.39
CA LYS A 92 -24.65 0.41 0.11
C LYS A 92 -24.97 -1.08 0.38
N GLY A 93 -24.09 -1.85 1.00
CA GLY A 93 -24.28 -3.27 1.30
C GLY A 93 -25.39 -3.58 2.32
N ARG A 94 -26.66 -3.52 1.90
CA ARG A 94 -27.82 -3.97 2.69
C ARG A 94 -28.23 -5.38 2.28
N GLY A 95 -28.42 -6.26 3.25
CA GLY A 95 -28.88 -7.64 3.04
C GLY A 95 -27.74 -8.59 2.66
N GLY A 96 -27.39 -9.49 3.59
CA GLY A 96 -26.41 -10.54 3.37
C GLY A 96 -26.45 -11.55 4.51
N LEU A 97 -25.92 -12.75 4.28
CA LEU A 97 -25.70 -13.75 5.32
C LEU A 97 -24.90 -13.15 6.48
N PRO A 98 -25.11 -13.61 7.74
CA PRO A 98 -24.34 -13.13 8.88
C PRO A 98 -22.84 -13.34 8.60
N THR A 99 -22.08 -12.27 8.78
CA THR A 99 -20.64 -12.25 8.51
C THR A 99 -19.89 -13.09 9.53
N TYR A 100 -18.66 -13.53 9.23
CA TYR A 100 -17.83 -14.24 10.23
C TYR A 100 -17.60 -13.39 11.48
N ALA A 101 -17.46 -12.06 11.34
CA ALA A 101 -17.49 -11.12 12.47
C ALA A 101 -18.73 -11.31 13.36
N LYS A 102 -19.93 -11.37 12.80
CA LYS A 102 -21.18 -11.55 13.56
C LYS A 102 -21.32 -12.95 14.14
N ILE A 103 -20.98 -13.99 13.36
CA ILE A 103 -21.07 -15.40 13.79
C ILE A 103 -20.13 -15.67 14.97
N TRP A 104 -18.89 -15.17 14.90
CA TRP A 104 -17.86 -15.35 15.94
C TRP A 104 -17.84 -14.24 16.99
N LYS A 105 -18.81 -13.29 16.94
CA LYS A 105 -18.93 -12.13 17.84
C LYS A 105 -17.63 -11.30 17.95
N LEU A 106 -16.89 -11.17 16.85
CA LEU A 106 -15.68 -10.37 16.77
C LEU A 106 -16.06 -8.88 16.82
N ASN A 107 -15.68 -8.23 17.91
CA ASN A 107 -15.75 -6.78 18.12
C ASN A 107 -14.39 -6.10 17.95
N SER A 108 -13.30 -6.86 17.98
CA SER A 108 -11.95 -6.39 17.71
C SER A 108 -11.10 -7.50 17.10
N CYS A 109 -9.99 -7.08 16.52
CA CYS A 109 -8.98 -7.94 15.92
C CYS A 109 -7.99 -8.36 17.01
N THR A 110 -8.06 -9.61 17.49
CA THR A 110 -7.11 -10.10 18.51
C THR A 110 -5.70 -10.21 17.93
N PRO A 111 -4.62 -10.01 18.72
CA PRO A 111 -3.24 -10.12 18.24
C PRO A 111 -2.93 -11.35 17.38
N GLY A 112 -3.39 -12.53 17.81
CA GLY A 112 -3.22 -13.77 17.04
C GLY A 112 -4.03 -13.79 15.74
N MET A 113 -5.25 -13.27 15.74
CA MET A 113 -6.09 -13.17 14.53
C MET A 113 -5.55 -12.13 13.55
N ILE A 114 -4.99 -11.02 14.04
CA ILE A 114 -4.27 -10.05 13.21
C ILE A 114 -3.02 -10.68 12.62
N ALA A 115 -2.11 -11.23 13.43
CA ALA A 115 -0.86 -11.79 12.92
C ALA A 115 -1.09 -12.93 11.90
N PHE A 116 -2.06 -13.82 12.17
CA PHE A 116 -2.47 -14.86 11.23
C PHE A 116 -3.18 -14.29 9.99
N GLY A 117 -4.10 -13.34 10.20
CA GLY A 117 -4.84 -12.65 9.17
C GLY A 117 -3.92 -11.90 8.21
N VAL A 118 -3.08 -10.99 8.71
CA VAL A 118 -2.09 -10.24 7.94
C VAL A 118 -1.11 -11.19 7.23
N THR A 119 -0.61 -12.24 7.88
CA THR A 119 0.26 -13.23 7.20
C THR A 119 -0.44 -13.86 5.99
N LEU A 120 -1.68 -14.35 6.16
CA LEU A 120 -2.46 -14.91 5.05
C LEU A 120 -2.84 -13.86 4.01
N VAL A 121 -3.16 -12.64 4.44
CA VAL A 121 -3.52 -11.50 3.59
C VAL A 121 -2.36 -11.09 2.71
N CYS A 122 -1.14 -10.98 3.25
CA CYS A 122 0.05 -10.72 2.44
C CYS A 122 0.21 -11.78 1.35
N ILE A 123 0.09 -13.08 1.70
CA ILE A 123 0.16 -14.16 0.69
C ILE A 123 -0.99 -14.06 -0.32
N ASN A 124 -2.20 -13.74 0.12
CA ASN A 124 -3.34 -13.55 -0.77
C ASN A 124 -3.12 -12.36 -1.71
N VAL A 125 -2.49 -11.27 -1.25
CA VAL A 125 -2.12 -10.11 -2.06
C VAL A 125 -1.05 -10.50 -3.09
N ILE A 126 0.05 -11.13 -2.65
CA ILE A 126 1.09 -11.65 -3.55
C ILE A 126 0.50 -12.64 -4.57
N PHE A 127 -0.41 -13.54 -4.17
CA PHE A 127 -1.05 -14.50 -5.07
C PHE A 127 -2.08 -13.87 -6.03
N MET A 128 -2.81 -12.83 -5.61
CA MET A 128 -3.74 -12.11 -6.48
C MET A 128 -3.03 -11.24 -7.52
N LEU A 129 -1.79 -10.84 -7.26
CA LEU A 129 -0.95 -10.09 -8.18
C LEU A 129 0.00 -10.99 -8.99
N SER A 130 0.38 -12.17 -8.48
CA SER A 130 1.20 -13.11 -9.25
C SER A 130 0.42 -13.68 -10.44
N PRO A 131 1.10 -14.19 -11.49
CA PRO A 131 0.43 -14.84 -12.61
C PRO A 131 -0.23 -16.20 -12.28
N ASP A 132 -0.08 -16.72 -11.06
CA ASP A 132 -0.58 -18.07 -10.72
C ASP A 132 -2.11 -18.12 -10.61
N GLN A 133 -2.71 -19.15 -11.20
CA GLN A 133 -4.17 -19.32 -11.16
C GLN A 133 -4.63 -20.11 -9.92
N GLU A 134 -3.78 -21.00 -9.40
CA GLU A 134 -4.07 -21.90 -8.28
C GLU A 134 -2.79 -22.12 -7.46
N PHE A 135 -2.93 -22.52 -6.19
CA PHE A 135 -1.80 -22.97 -5.38
C PHE A 135 -1.47 -24.42 -5.74
N SER A 136 -0.24 -24.70 -6.17
CA SER A 136 0.23 -26.10 -6.27
C SER A 136 0.19 -26.77 -4.89
N GLY A 137 0.02 -28.10 -4.88
CA GLY A 137 0.16 -28.91 -3.66
C GLY A 137 1.52 -28.73 -2.97
N ASP A 138 2.56 -28.45 -3.75
CA ASP A 138 3.93 -28.22 -3.27
C ASP A 138 4.14 -26.82 -2.66
N GLY A 139 3.12 -25.95 -2.68
CA GLY A 139 3.21 -24.59 -2.16
C GLY A 139 4.18 -23.68 -2.93
N ILE A 140 4.36 -23.96 -4.23
CA ILE A 140 5.15 -23.16 -5.19
C ILE A 140 4.21 -22.73 -6.33
N GLY A 141 4.35 -21.49 -6.81
CA GLY A 141 3.61 -20.98 -7.96
C GLY A 141 3.99 -21.69 -9.26
N ALA A 142 3.00 -22.20 -10.00
CA ALA A 142 3.22 -22.95 -11.23
C ALA A 142 3.79 -22.10 -12.38
N ILE A 143 3.43 -20.82 -12.43
CA ILE A 143 3.91 -19.86 -13.44
C ILE A 143 4.93 -18.91 -12.80
N SER A 144 4.60 -18.35 -11.63
CA SER A 144 5.46 -17.37 -10.99
C SER A 144 6.78 -17.97 -10.47
N SER A 145 6.81 -19.28 -10.17
CA SER A 145 7.85 -19.97 -9.42
C SER A 145 8.09 -19.47 -7.98
N ILE A 146 7.15 -18.69 -7.41
CA ILE A 146 7.25 -18.15 -6.04
C ILE A 146 7.01 -19.26 -5.00
N PRO A 147 7.91 -19.48 -4.02
CA PRO A 147 7.70 -20.42 -2.93
C PRO A 147 6.81 -19.80 -1.83
N TYR A 148 5.48 -19.87 -2.00
CA TYR A 148 4.50 -19.31 -1.08
C TYR A 148 4.65 -19.78 0.37
N HIS A 149 5.15 -21.00 0.61
CA HIS A 149 5.43 -21.50 1.95
C HIS A 149 6.59 -20.76 2.64
N THR A 150 7.61 -20.35 1.89
CA THR A 150 8.74 -19.53 2.37
C THR A 150 8.26 -18.11 2.66
N VAL A 151 7.45 -17.54 1.76
CA VAL A 151 6.78 -16.24 1.96
C VAL A 151 5.94 -16.24 3.24
N PHE A 152 5.11 -17.27 3.46
CA PHE A 152 4.34 -17.44 4.70
C PHE A 152 5.24 -17.47 5.93
N ARG A 153 6.33 -18.26 5.90
CA ARG A 153 7.25 -18.39 7.03
C ARG A 153 7.96 -17.06 7.34
N ALA A 154 8.39 -16.32 6.32
CA ALA A 154 9.04 -15.03 6.47
C ALA A 154 8.12 -13.98 7.12
N VAL A 155 6.93 -13.76 6.54
CA VAL A 155 5.94 -12.80 7.06
C VAL A 155 5.48 -13.19 8.48
N LYS A 156 5.24 -14.49 8.73
CA LYS A 156 4.89 -14.98 10.07
C LYS A 156 5.99 -14.70 11.09
N ARG A 157 7.27 -14.95 10.75
CA ARG A 157 8.41 -14.70 11.64
C ARG A 157 8.51 -13.21 11.98
N PHE A 158 8.41 -12.34 10.97
CA PHE A 158 8.42 -10.89 11.16
C PHE A 158 7.35 -10.44 12.18
N PHE A 159 6.08 -10.81 11.97
CA PHE A 159 5.01 -10.38 12.89
C PHE A 159 5.12 -10.99 14.27
N ILE A 160 5.66 -12.20 14.43
CA ILE A 160 5.88 -12.79 15.77
C ILE A 160 6.93 -11.99 16.56
N VAL A 161 8.03 -11.57 15.91
CA VAL A 161 9.13 -10.90 16.63
C VAL A 161 8.90 -9.39 16.78
N LYS A 162 8.24 -8.72 15.81
CA LYS A 162 7.91 -7.28 15.90
C LYS A 162 6.51 -6.97 16.43
N TRP A 163 5.79 -7.95 16.98
CA TRP A 163 4.44 -7.72 17.49
C TRP A 163 4.37 -6.58 18.53
N THR A 164 5.39 -6.47 19.38
CA THR A 164 5.46 -5.49 20.46
C THR A 164 5.94 -4.11 20.03
N HIS A 165 6.38 -3.94 18.77
CA HIS A 165 6.91 -2.67 18.26
C HIS A 165 5.80 -1.64 18.06
N GLU A 166 5.99 -0.39 18.51
CA GLU A 166 4.94 0.64 18.51
C GLU A 166 4.39 0.94 17.10
N ARG A 167 5.26 1.12 16.10
CA ARG A 167 4.83 1.22 14.67
C ARG A 167 3.91 0.08 14.22
N ILE A 168 4.21 -1.17 14.61
CA ILE A 168 3.38 -2.31 14.24
C ILE A 168 2.05 -2.27 15.00
N LYS A 169 2.04 -1.98 16.31
CA LYS A 169 0.80 -1.76 17.08
C LYS A 169 -0.07 -0.65 16.47
N ALA A 170 0.52 0.46 16.03
CA ALA A 170 -0.19 1.57 15.40
C ALA A 170 -0.86 1.16 14.09
N ILE A 171 -0.12 0.48 13.19
CA ILE A 171 -0.67 -0.10 11.95
C ILE A 171 -1.80 -1.09 12.25
N MET A 172 -1.66 -1.91 13.29
CA MET A 172 -2.70 -2.84 13.71
C MET A 172 -3.92 -2.15 14.34
N GLY A 173 -3.73 -1.00 14.98
CA GLY A 173 -4.80 -0.10 15.42
C GLY A 173 -5.59 0.48 14.23
N GLN A 174 -4.89 1.00 13.21
CA GLN A 174 -5.50 1.49 11.97
C GLN A 174 -6.30 0.39 11.25
N ILE A 175 -5.72 -0.82 11.11
CA ILE A 175 -6.38 -1.99 10.52
C ILE A 175 -7.61 -2.39 11.34
N ASN A 176 -7.50 -2.48 12.67
CA ASN A 176 -8.63 -2.82 13.54
C ASN A 176 -9.78 -1.81 13.39
N GLY A 177 -9.46 -0.51 13.47
CA GLY A 177 -10.42 0.57 13.26
C GLY A 177 -11.09 0.48 11.89
N TYR A 178 -10.34 0.30 10.80
CA TYR A 178 -10.96 0.18 9.48
C TYR A 178 -11.83 -1.08 9.32
N VAL A 179 -11.48 -2.20 9.95
CA VAL A 179 -12.22 -3.47 9.80
C VAL A 179 -13.53 -3.46 10.58
N PHE A 180 -13.52 -2.95 11.82
CA PHE A 180 -14.65 -3.02 12.75
C PHE A 180 -15.41 -1.69 12.89
N ASP A 181 -14.74 -0.55 12.75
CA ASP A 181 -15.34 0.78 12.75
C ASP A 181 -15.53 1.32 11.32
N ASN A 182 -16.51 2.20 11.13
CA ASN A 182 -16.77 2.85 9.84
C ASN A 182 -16.04 4.20 9.76
N VAL A 183 -14.71 4.17 9.71
CA VAL A 183 -13.88 5.39 9.72
C VAL A 183 -13.61 5.90 8.29
N ALA A 184 -13.80 7.20 8.11
CA ALA A 184 -13.52 7.94 6.87
C ALA A 184 -12.01 8.19 6.69
N GLN A 185 -11.62 8.71 5.51
CA GLN A 185 -10.23 8.77 5.04
C GLN A 185 -9.26 9.56 5.95
N MET A 186 -8.00 9.13 5.98
CA MET A 186 -6.84 9.86 6.51
C MET A 186 -5.63 9.60 5.60
N GLU A 187 -4.81 10.64 5.39
CA GLU A 187 -3.58 10.63 4.57
C GLU A 187 -2.32 10.62 5.47
N GLU A 188 -1.17 10.20 4.95
CA GLU A 188 0.11 10.06 5.71
C GLU A 188 1.27 10.87 5.09
N ASP A 189 2.24 11.25 5.94
CA ASP A 189 3.48 11.95 5.55
C ASP A 189 4.77 11.15 5.89
N TYR A 190 5.94 11.60 5.42
CA TYR A 190 7.03 10.75 4.92
C TYR A 190 8.48 11.28 5.11
N THR A 191 9.43 10.41 5.47
CA THR A 191 10.89 10.60 5.18
C THR A 191 11.67 9.25 5.10
N SER A 192 13.00 9.25 4.82
CA SER A 192 13.70 8.13 4.12
C SER A 192 15.10 7.71 4.64
N GLY A 193 15.65 6.57 4.18
CA GLY A 193 17.12 6.36 4.05
C GLY A 193 17.75 4.96 4.31
N GLN A 194 18.06 4.21 3.22
CA GLN A 194 19.35 3.52 2.87
C GLN A 194 19.85 2.22 3.65
N PRO A 195 20.84 1.40 3.12
CA PRO A 195 20.80 -0.09 3.07
C PRO A 195 21.99 -0.87 3.73
N GLU A 196 22.13 -2.22 3.76
CA GLU A 196 21.32 -3.42 3.38
C GLU A 196 21.69 -4.62 4.34
N ASP A 197 20.74 -5.29 5.02
CA ASP A 197 20.91 -6.56 5.79
C ASP A 197 19.56 -7.32 6.00
N MET A 198 18.69 -7.25 4.98
CA MET A 198 17.34 -7.84 4.84
C MET A 198 16.47 -8.06 6.11
N VAL A 199 16.43 -9.26 6.72
CA VAL A 199 15.50 -9.47 7.85
C VAL A 199 15.96 -8.65 9.04
N ASP A 200 17.20 -8.81 9.48
CA ASP A 200 17.72 -8.07 10.62
C ASP A 200 17.79 -6.56 10.32
N ARG A 201 17.86 -6.14 9.05
CA ARG A 201 17.67 -4.74 8.63
C ARG A 201 16.23 -4.23 8.73
N VAL A 202 15.20 -4.92 8.20
CA VAL A 202 13.81 -4.45 8.38
C VAL A 202 13.47 -4.43 9.87
N MET A 203 14.04 -5.37 10.63
CA MET A 203 13.91 -5.45 12.09
C MET A 203 14.64 -4.30 12.81
N ALA A 204 15.87 -3.95 12.43
CA ALA A 204 16.64 -2.85 13.01
C ALA A 204 16.12 -1.48 12.58
N ALA A 205 15.74 -1.32 11.30
CA ALA A 205 15.14 -0.09 10.77
C ALA A 205 13.78 0.27 11.41
N LEU A 206 13.16 -0.68 12.10
CA LEU A 206 12.06 -0.42 13.03
C LEU A 206 12.62 0.12 14.35
N ASP A 207 13.47 -0.65 15.04
CA ASP A 207 13.98 -0.31 16.39
C ASP A 207 14.79 1.01 16.44
N ASP A 208 15.64 1.26 15.43
CA ASP A 208 16.47 2.48 15.30
C ASP A 208 15.62 3.77 15.16
N SER A 209 14.33 3.65 14.88
CA SER A 209 13.44 4.81 14.70
C SER A 209 12.89 5.39 16.01
N ASP A 210 12.93 4.63 17.12
CA ASP A 210 12.35 5.06 18.40
C ASP A 210 13.36 5.82 19.28
N SER A 211 14.57 6.11 18.79
CA SER A 211 15.67 6.72 19.57
C SER A 211 15.99 8.20 19.23
N SER A 212 15.23 8.86 18.36
CA SER A 212 15.39 10.30 18.07
C SER A 212 14.26 11.14 18.67
N SER A 213 14.36 11.41 19.97
CA SER A 213 13.51 12.38 20.68
C SER A 213 14.08 13.80 20.50
N ASP A 214 13.88 14.39 19.34
CA ASP A 214 14.19 15.82 19.13
C ASP A 214 13.04 16.67 19.68
N GLU A 215 13.16 17.09 20.95
CA GLU A 215 12.34 18.17 21.50
C GLU A 215 12.92 19.53 21.07
N ASP A 216 12.29 20.18 20.08
CA ASP A 216 12.53 21.59 19.79
C ASP A 216 11.77 22.49 20.80
N PRO A 217 12.45 23.36 21.57
CA PRO A 217 11.82 24.14 22.63
C PRO A 217 11.02 25.33 22.09
N ILE A 218 9.82 25.53 22.65
CA ILE A 218 8.98 26.70 22.39
C ILE A 218 9.63 27.96 22.98
N GLY A 219 10.06 28.88 22.11
CA GLY A 219 10.42 30.26 22.46
C GLY A 219 9.46 31.26 21.79
N PRO A 220 8.68 32.05 22.54
CA PRO A 220 7.80 33.06 21.97
C PRO A 220 8.55 34.38 21.67
N ASP A 221 7.87 35.19 20.85
CA ASP A 221 8.02 36.66 20.74
C ASP A 221 9.12 37.24 19.82
N SER A 222 8.68 37.65 18.61
CA SER A 222 9.12 38.92 18.03
C SER A 222 8.12 39.46 16.99
N LEU A 223 7.56 40.62 17.31
CA LEU A 223 6.57 41.35 16.54
C LEU A 223 7.17 42.16 15.36
N ARG A 224 6.66 41.90 14.15
CA ARG A 224 5.96 42.88 13.30
C ARG A 224 6.48 44.34 13.24
N ALA A 225 7.32 44.66 12.26
CA ALA A 225 7.34 45.89 11.44
C ALA A 225 8.31 45.65 10.24
N HIS A 226 8.09 46.08 8.99
CA HIS A 226 7.80 47.44 8.53
C HIS A 226 6.95 47.51 7.23
N HIS A 227 6.55 48.74 6.89
CA HIS A 227 5.56 49.15 5.88
C HIS A 227 6.18 49.38 4.47
N PRO A 228 5.41 49.26 3.36
CA PRO A 228 5.87 49.56 2.00
C PRO A 228 5.84 51.06 1.65
N THR A 229 6.62 51.46 0.63
CA THR A 229 6.54 52.79 -0.02
C THR A 229 6.74 52.68 -1.53
N ILE A 230 5.86 53.33 -2.30
CA ILE A 230 5.89 53.46 -3.77
C ILE A 230 6.55 54.79 -4.14
N VAL A 231 7.46 54.82 -5.14
CA VAL A 231 7.69 55.97 -6.04
C VAL A 231 8.20 55.48 -7.41
N GLU A 232 7.60 55.96 -8.51
CA GLU A 232 8.12 55.91 -9.89
C GLU A 232 8.72 57.29 -10.24
N PRO A 233 9.66 57.42 -11.20
CA PRO A 233 9.21 58.01 -12.47
C PRO A 233 9.92 57.54 -13.75
N SER A 234 9.12 57.49 -14.82
CA SER A 234 9.46 57.37 -16.24
C SER A 234 10.48 58.40 -16.79
N SER A 235 11.27 58.02 -17.81
CA SER A 235 11.23 58.69 -19.14
C SER A 235 12.15 58.10 -20.24
N LEU A 236 11.53 57.83 -21.41
CA LEU A 236 11.98 58.06 -22.80
C LEU A 236 13.31 57.47 -23.34
N THR A 237 13.19 56.68 -24.41
CA THR A 237 13.67 57.06 -25.76
C THR A 237 13.02 56.23 -26.88
N SER A 238 12.84 56.84 -28.05
CA SER A 238 12.33 56.25 -29.30
C SER A 238 13.47 55.51 -30.07
N SER A 239 13.29 54.75 -31.16
CA SER A 239 12.31 54.84 -32.27
C SER A 239 12.34 53.58 -33.17
N SER A 240 11.55 53.61 -34.25
CA SER A 240 11.59 52.72 -35.44
C SER A 240 11.08 51.28 -35.25
N GLY A 241 10.30 50.71 -36.17
CA GLY A 241 9.70 51.28 -37.39
C GLY A 241 8.78 50.26 -38.07
N SER A 242 7.75 50.72 -38.78
CA SER A 242 6.79 49.85 -39.46
C SER A 242 7.44 49.06 -40.60
N ASN A 243 7.02 47.80 -40.79
CA ASN A 243 6.26 47.45 -41.99
C ASN A 243 5.53 46.12 -41.87
N THR A 244 4.27 46.13 -42.29
CA THR A 244 3.48 44.95 -42.63
C THR A 244 3.87 44.44 -44.02
N VAL A 245 3.62 43.16 -44.28
CA VAL A 245 2.71 42.67 -45.35
C VAL A 245 2.74 41.14 -45.34
N ALA A 246 1.57 40.51 -45.42
CA ALA A 246 1.41 39.07 -45.58
C ALA A 246 1.50 38.67 -47.07
N VAL A 247 1.63 37.38 -47.37
CA VAL A 247 0.80 36.69 -48.39
C VAL A 247 0.98 35.16 -48.27
N ALA A 248 0.00 34.42 -48.75
CA ALA A 248 -0.18 33.00 -48.55
C ALA A 248 0.70 32.07 -49.44
N SER A 249 0.69 30.80 -49.05
CA SER A 249 0.63 29.55 -49.85
C SER A 249 0.28 29.67 -51.36
N PRO A 250 0.57 28.68 -52.23
CA PRO A 250 0.64 27.25 -51.89
C PRO A 250 1.65 26.34 -52.66
N LEU A 251 1.81 25.10 -52.19
CA LEU A 251 1.34 23.88 -52.88
C LEU A 251 1.36 22.67 -51.92
#